data_AF-A0A7Y0AI78-F1
#
_entry.id   AF-A0A7Y0AI78-F1
#
_cell.length_a   1.000
_cell.length_b   1.000
_cell.length_c   1.000
_cell.angle_alpha   90.00
_cell.angle_beta   90.00
_cell.angle_gamma   90.00
#
_symmetry.space_group_name_H-M   'P 1'
#
loop_
_entity.id
_entity.type
_entity.pdbx_description
1 polymer ?
#
loop_
_entity_poly.entity_id
_entity_poly.type
_entity_poly.pdbx_seq_one_letter_code
_entity_poly.pdbx_strand_id
1 'polypeptide(L)'
;MKNPAGLQAFAHRFHLLRKARGYSQQKLADIANVEQSISKRMELCQLAPTLDLLISLSRALALEVHDLVDDPAITNSDPEVPVKKSAAPPTLTN
;
A
#
# COMPACT_ATOMS: atom_id res chain seq x y z
N MET A 1 -2.31 3.07 -12.52
CA MET A 1 -1.87 2.18 -11.41
C MET A 1 -2.45 0.80 -11.65
N LYS A 2 -1.75 -0.27 -11.26
CA LYS A 2 -2.18 -1.65 -11.54
C LYS A 2 -3.36 -2.11 -10.68
N ASN A 3 -3.37 -1.71 -9.41
CA ASN A 3 -4.33 -2.14 -8.38
C ASN A 3 -4.99 -0.89 -7.75
N PRO A 4 -5.92 -0.21 -8.45
CA PRO A 4 -6.50 1.04 -7.96
C PRO A 4 -7.36 0.87 -6.70
N ALA A 5 -8.15 -0.20 -6.58
CA ALA A 5 -9.05 -0.38 -5.43
C ALA A 5 -8.28 -0.78 -4.16
N GLY A 6 -7.29 -1.67 -4.30
CA GLY A 6 -6.40 -2.04 -3.20
C GLY A 6 -5.58 -0.86 -2.70
N LEU A 7 -5.14 0.03 -3.60
CA LEU A 7 -4.45 1.26 -3.18
C LEU A 7 -5.38 2.23 -2.45
N GLN A 8 -6.66 2.32 -2.83
CA GLN A 8 -7.65 3.11 -2.09
C GLN A 8 -7.88 2.56 -0.68
N ALA A 9 -7.99 1.24 -0.53
CA ALA A 9 -8.09 0.60 0.79
C ALA A 9 -6.86 0.93 1.65
N PHE A 10 -5.66 0.81 1.09
CA PHE A 10 -4.42 1.17 1.78
C PHE A 10 -4.39 2.65 2.20
N ALA A 11 -4.74 3.56 1.28
CA ALA A 11 -4.74 5.00 1.55
C ALA A 11 -5.71 5.38 2.69
N HIS A 12 -6.89 4.77 2.70
CA HIS A 12 -7.88 4.95 3.75
C HIS A 12 -7.36 4.44 5.10
N ARG A 13 -6.81 3.21 5.15
CA ARG A 13 -6.19 2.67 6.37
C ARG A 13 -5.08 3.56 6.89
N PHE A 14 -4.18 3.99 6.01
CA PHE A 14 -3.05 4.85 6.35
C PHE A 14 -3.53 6.19 6.97
N HIS A 15 -4.58 6.79 6.40
CA HIS A 15 -5.21 7.98 6.97
C HIS A 15 -5.72 7.73 8.40
N LEU A 16 -6.41 6.61 8.63
CA LEU A 16 -6.94 6.24 9.95
C LEU A 16 -5.83 6.01 10.97
N LEU A 17 -4.77 5.27 10.62
CA LEU A 17 -3.63 5.03 11.51
C LEU A 17 -2.93 6.33 11.91
N ARG A 18 -2.71 7.24 10.95
CA ARG A 18 -2.15 8.57 11.23
C ARG A 18 -3.05 9.38 12.17
N LYS A 19 -4.36 9.37 11.94
CA LYS A 19 -5.33 10.08 12.78
C LYS A 19 -5.44 9.48 14.17
N ALA A 20 -5.37 8.16 14.32
CA ALA A 20 -5.36 7.48 15.61
C ALA A 20 -4.15 7.87 16.47
N ARG A 21 -2.99 8.17 15.85
CA ARG A 21 -1.82 8.75 16.52
C ARG A 21 -1.94 10.26 16.83
N GLY A 22 -3.01 10.91 16.38
CA GLY A 22 -3.20 12.36 16.53
C GLY A 22 -2.24 13.18 15.67
N TYR A 23 -1.71 12.63 14.58
CA TYR A 23 -0.72 13.30 13.75
C TYR A 23 -1.37 14.07 12.60
N SER A 24 -0.86 15.28 12.32
CA SER A 24 -1.07 15.94 11.03
C SER A 24 -0.22 15.24 9.95
N GLN A 25 -0.50 15.51 8.67
CA GLN A 25 0.34 15.01 7.57
C GLN A 25 1.79 15.52 7.69
N GLN A 26 1.97 16.79 8.07
CA GLN A 26 3.29 17.38 8.30
C GLN A 26 4.01 16.66 9.44
N LYS A 27 3.34 16.51 10.60
CA LYS A 27 3.93 15.84 11.77
C LYS A 27 4.39 14.42 11.47
N LEU A 28 3.59 13.63 10.73
CA LEU A 28 4.00 12.30 10.31
C LEU A 28 5.23 12.35 9.38
N ALA A 29 5.22 13.28 8.41
CA ALA A 29 6.30 13.43 7.47
C ALA A 29 7.62 13.82 8.15
N ASP A 30 7.57 14.72 9.13
CA ASP A 30 8.71 15.14 9.95
C ASP A 30 9.32 13.94 10.70
N ILE A 31 8.48 13.12 11.35
CA ILE A 31 8.93 11.94 12.10
C ILE A 31 9.48 10.86 11.15
N ALA A 32 8.84 10.67 9.99
CA ALA A 32 9.28 9.71 8.97
C ALA A 32 10.48 10.20 8.15
N ASN A 33 10.94 11.45 8.35
CA ASN A 33 11.98 12.10 7.57
C ASN A 33 11.70 12.06 6.05
N VAL A 34 10.47 12.41 5.68
CA VAL A 34 10.02 12.52 4.28
C VAL A 34 9.34 13.86 4.03
N GLU A 35 9.12 14.23 2.78
CA GLU A 35 8.31 15.41 2.46
C GLU A 35 6.84 15.21 2.83
N GLN A 36 6.19 16.26 3.32
CA GLN A 36 4.73 16.24 3.59
C GLN A 36 3.91 15.89 2.34
N SER A 37 4.41 16.26 1.16
CA SER A 37 3.83 15.95 -0.15
C SER A 37 3.61 14.44 -0.35
N ILE A 38 4.48 13.60 0.24
CA ILE A 38 4.38 12.14 0.18
C ILE A 38 3.17 11.66 0.97
N SER A 39 3.00 12.11 2.23
CA SER A 39 1.83 11.76 3.05
C SER A 39 0.52 12.18 2.38
N LYS A 40 0.47 13.40 1.84
CA LYS A 40 -0.71 13.91 1.13
C LYS A 40 -1.04 13.08 -0.11
N ARG A 41 -0.05 12.80 -0.96
CA ARG A 41 -0.27 12.03 -2.20
C ARG A 41 -0.69 10.59 -1.93
N MET A 42 -0.17 9.94 -0.88
CA MET A 42 -0.61 8.60 -0.50
C MET A 42 -2.09 8.59 -0.10
N GLU A 43 -2.53 9.53 0.74
CA GLU A 43 -3.94 9.60 1.16
C GLU A 43 -4.89 9.95 0.01
N LEU A 44 -4.40 10.64 -1.01
CA LEU A 44 -5.15 10.93 -2.24
C LEU A 44 -5.02 9.82 -3.30
N CYS A 45 -4.39 8.69 -2.99
CA CYS A 45 -4.12 7.60 -3.94
C CYS A 45 -3.31 8.03 -5.18
N GLN A 46 -2.50 9.09 -5.06
CA GLN A 46 -1.66 9.62 -6.14
C GLN A 46 -0.23 9.03 -6.10
N LEU A 47 0.11 8.31 -5.04
CA LEU A 47 1.40 7.65 -4.86
C LEU A 47 1.19 6.26 -4.26
N ALA A 48 1.68 5.23 -4.95
CA ALA A 48 1.87 3.92 -4.38
C ALA A 48 3.21 3.90 -3.60
N PRO A 49 3.23 3.56 -2.30
CA PRO A 49 4.46 3.56 -1.53
C PRO A 49 5.39 2.43 -1.96
N THR A 50 6.69 2.70 -1.93
CA THR A 50 7.72 1.65 -2.00
C THR A 50 7.84 0.96 -0.64
N LEU A 51 8.49 -0.21 -0.60
CA LEU A 51 8.78 -0.90 0.65
C LEU A 51 9.60 -0.02 1.63
N ASP A 52 10.58 0.73 1.11
CA ASP A 52 11.39 1.66 1.90
C ASP A 52 10.54 2.74 2.58
N LEU A 53 9.57 3.30 1.86
CA LEU A 53 8.64 4.27 2.42
C LEU A 53 7.72 3.61 3.47
N LEU A 54 7.25 2.38 3.25
CA LEU A 54 6.47 1.64 4.25
C LEU A 54 7.26 1.42 5.55
N ILE A 55 8.56 1.09 5.45
CA ILE A 55 9.44 0.94 6.62
C ILE A 55 9.55 2.26 7.38
N SER A 56 9.81 3.37 6.68
CA SER A 56 9.91 4.69 7.31
C SER A 56 8.62 5.11 8.01
N LEU A 57 7.47 4.88 7.37
CA LEU A 57 6.15 5.18 7.94
C LEU A 57 5.80 4.28 9.13
N SER A 58 6.15 3.01 9.07
CA SER A 58 5.93 2.06 10.18
C SER A 58 6.67 2.50 11.44
N ARG A 59 7.96 2.88 11.31
CA ARG A 59 8.76 3.44 12.40
C ARG A 59 8.15 4.73 12.94
N ALA A 60 7.74 5.64 12.06
CA ALA A 60 7.14 6.92 12.46
C ALA A 60 5.79 6.77 13.17
N LEU A 61 5.02 5.74 12.80
CA LEU A 61 3.78 5.37 13.46
C LEU A 61 4.00 4.42 14.64
N ALA A 62 5.24 4.03 14.96
CA ALA A 62 5.57 2.98 15.95
C ALA A 62 4.69 1.72 15.79
N LEU A 63 4.73 1.17 14.58
CA LEU A 63 4.05 -0.04 14.13
C LEU A 63 5.05 -0.91 13.36
N GLU A 64 4.72 -2.18 13.18
CA GLU A 64 5.40 -3.04 12.22
C GLU A 64 4.84 -2.81 10.81
N VAL A 65 5.59 -3.20 9.76
CA VAL A 65 5.13 -3.03 8.38
C VAL A 65 3.83 -3.79 8.11
N HIS A 66 3.65 -4.97 8.72
CA HIS A 66 2.42 -5.75 8.55
C HIS A 66 1.19 -5.00 9.08
N ASP A 67 1.30 -4.26 10.19
CA ASP A 67 0.20 -3.44 10.71
C ASP A 67 -0.25 -2.37 9.71
N LEU A 68 0.65 -1.83 8.88
CA LEU A 68 0.29 -0.83 7.87
C LEU A 68 -0.58 -1.42 6.75
N VAL A 69 -0.40 -2.71 6.45
CA VAL A 69 -1.04 -3.39 5.32
C VAL A 69 -2.03 -4.48 5.76
N ASP A 70 -2.31 -4.58 7.05
CA ASP A 70 -3.27 -5.52 7.63
C ASP A 70 -4.72 -5.05 7.38
N ASP A 71 -5.14 -5.15 6.13
CA ASP A 71 -6.52 -4.99 5.68
C ASP A 71 -6.75 -5.88 4.46
N PRO A 72 -7.61 -6.92 4.55
CA PRO A 72 -7.91 -7.81 3.44
C PRO A 72 -8.40 -7.10 2.17
N ALA A 73 -9.00 -5.91 2.29
CA ALA A 73 -9.44 -5.14 1.14
C ALA A 73 -8.25 -4.65 0.27
N ILE A 74 -7.05 -4.53 0.82
CA ILE A 74 -5.85 -4.17 0.04
C ILE A 74 -5.54 -5.21 -1.05
N THR A 75 -5.81 -6.49 -0.77
CA THR A 75 -5.56 -7.59 -1.72
C THR A 75 -6.80 -7.95 -2.53
N ASN A 76 -7.99 -7.95 -1.91
CA ASN A 76 -9.18 -8.58 -2.50
C ASN A 76 -10.10 -7.61 -3.28
N SER A 77 -9.80 -6.31 -3.32
CA SER A 77 -10.68 -5.31 -3.94
C SER A 77 -10.50 -5.14 -5.45
N ASP A 78 -9.34 -5.49 -5.98
CA ASP A 78 -9.10 -5.49 -7.43
C ASP A 78 -9.36 -6.89 -8.01
N PRO A 79 -9.88 -7.00 -9.26
CA PRO A 79 -10.07 -8.29 -9.90
C PRO A 79 -8.73 -9.03 -10.06
N GLU A 80 -8.76 -10.34 -9.84
CA GLU A 80 -7.58 -11.20 -9.93
C GLU A 80 -6.86 -11.02 -11.29
N VAL A 81 -5.53 -10.95 -11.26
CA VAL A 81 -4.74 -10.86 -12.50
C VAL A 81 -5.11 -12.04 -13.38
N PRO A 82 -5.59 -11.83 -14.62
CA PRO A 82 -5.90 -12.94 -15.51
C PRO A 82 -4.65 -13.79 -15.67
N VAL A 83 -4.69 -15.02 -15.17
CA VAL A 83 -3.64 -16.01 -15.41
C VAL A 83 -3.57 -16.17 -16.92
N LYS A 84 -2.51 -15.66 -17.56
CA LYS A 84 -2.22 -16.00 -18.95
C LYS A 84 -2.14 -17.52 -19.00
N LYS A 85 -3.13 -18.19 -19.60
CA LYS A 85 -3.10 -19.64 -19.83
C LYS A 85 -1.73 -19.97 -20.42
N SER A 86 -0.91 -20.71 -19.66
CA SER A 86 0.33 -21.26 -20.20
C SER A 86 -0.07 -22.15 -21.39
N ALA A 87 0.62 -21.98 -22.52
CA ALA A 87 0.46 -22.88 -23.65
C ALA A 87 0.60 -24.33 -23.18
N ALA A 88 -0.32 -25.20 -23.62
CA ALA A 88 -0.30 -26.62 -23.26
C ALA A 88 1.07 -27.24 -23.58
N PRO A 89 1.60 -28.14 -22.73
CA PRO A 89 2.83 -28.85 -23.05
C PRO A 89 2.64 -29.63 -24.36
N PRO A 90 3.69 -29.75 -25.21
CA PRO A 90 3.58 -30.48 -26.46
C PRO A 90 3.18 -31.92 -26.16
N THR A 91 2.11 -32.37 -26.81
CA THR A 91 1.66 -33.76 -26.76
C THR A 91 2.80 -34.63 -27.29
N LEU A 92 3.45 -35.40 -26.41
CA LEU A 92 4.32 -36.48 -26.84
C LEU A 92 3.42 -37.57 -27.42
N THR A 93 3.38 -37.65 -28.75
CA THR A 93 2.86 -38.81 -29.46
C THR A 93 3.82 -39.97 -29.23
N ASN A 94 3.33 -41.03 -28.60
CA ASN A 94 3.98 -42.34 -28.55
C ASN A 94 4.12 -42.96 -29.94
#